data_AF-Q86QU2-F1
#
_entry.id   AF-Q86QU2-F1
#
_cell.length_a   1.000
_cell.length_b   1.000
_cell.length_c   1.000
_cell.angle_alpha   90.00
_cell.angle_beta   90.00
_cell.angle_gamma   90.00
#
_symmetry.space_group_name_H-M   'P 1'
#
loop_
_entity.id
_entity.type
_entity.pdbx_description
1 polymer ?
#
loop_
_entity_poly.entity_id
_entity_poly.type
_entity_poly.pdbx_seq_one_letter_code
_entity_poly.pdbx_strand_id
1 'polypeptide(L)' 'DRDSCVDKSRCAKYGYYGQCEVCCKKAGHNGGTCMFFKCMCVNSKMN' A
#
# COMPACT_ATOMS: atom_id res chain seq x y z
N ASP A 1 4.51 -11.64 -6.98
CA ASP A 1 4.60 -10.25 -7.46
C ASP A 1 3.96 -9.31 -6.44
N ARG A 2 4.73 -8.76 -5.49
CA ARG A 2 4.26 -7.70 -4.57
C ARG A 2 4.71 -6.30 -5.05
N ASP A 3 5.45 -6.28 -6.15
CA ASP A 3 6.10 -5.12 -6.73
C ASP A 3 5.10 -4.20 -7.45
N SER A 4 4.03 -4.80 -8.03
CA SER A 4 2.98 -4.06 -8.73
C SER A 4 2.30 -2.95 -7.91
N CYS A 5 2.22 -3.08 -6.57
CA CYS A 5 1.66 -2.03 -5.73
C CYS A 5 2.64 -0.89 -5.47
N VAL A 6 3.94 -1.19 -5.42
CA VAL A 6 4.99 -0.22 -5.05
C VAL A 6 5.36 0.64 -6.26
N ASP A 7 5.51 0.03 -7.43
CA ASP A 7 6.00 0.70 -8.63
C ASP A 7 4.93 1.57 -9.33
N LYS A 8 3.66 1.15 -9.27
CA LYS A 8 2.54 1.91 -9.87
C LYS A 8 1.91 2.97 -8.96
N SER A 9 2.26 2.99 -7.67
CA SER A 9 1.63 3.92 -6.74
C SER A 9 2.22 5.31 -6.89
N ARG A 10 1.42 6.26 -7.40
CA ARG A 10 1.71 7.71 -7.36
C ARG A 10 1.59 8.27 -5.93
N CYS A 11 2.22 7.59 -4.97
CA CYS A 11 2.15 7.92 -3.57
C CYS A 11 2.81 9.27 -3.29
N ALA A 12 2.14 10.11 -2.50
CA ALA A 12 2.79 11.27 -1.89
C ALA A 12 3.82 10.83 -0.85
N LYS A 13 4.63 11.77 -0.34
CA LYS A 13 5.63 11.47 0.71
C LYS A 13 4.99 10.76 1.91
N TYR A 14 3.82 11.23 2.33
CA TYR A 14 2.97 10.58 3.33
C TYR A 14 1.51 10.76 2.94
N GLY A 15 0.65 9.85 3.39
CA GLY A 15 -0.79 10.01 3.32
C GLY A 15 -1.51 8.76 2.80
N TYR A 16 -2.78 8.92 2.48
CA TYR A 16 -3.61 7.86 1.96
C TYR A 16 -3.63 7.88 0.43
N TYR A 17 -3.56 6.69 -0.18
CA TYR A 17 -3.80 6.53 -1.61
C TYR A 17 -4.71 5.34 -1.84
N GLY A 18 -5.93 5.59 -2.30
CA GLY A 18 -6.94 4.53 -2.45
C GLY A 18 -6.49 3.37 -3.34
N GLN A 19 -5.71 3.64 -4.39
CA GLN A 19 -5.15 2.56 -5.21
C GLN A 19 -4.12 1.71 -4.45
N CYS A 20 -3.31 2.32 -3.59
CA CYS A 20 -2.41 1.59 -2.70
C CYS A 20 -3.20 0.66 -1.78
N GLU A 21 -4.26 1.17 -1.14
CA GLU A 21 -5.12 0.36 -0.29
C GLU A 21 -5.77 -0.80 -1.03
N VAL A 22 -6.39 -0.55 -2.20
CA VAL A 22 -7.04 -1.57 -3.02
C VAL A 22 -6.02 -2.61 -3.50
N CYS A 23 -4.81 -2.20 -3.88
CA CYS A 23 -3.76 -3.11 -4.31
C CYS A 23 -3.31 -4.01 -3.15
N CYS A 24 -3.08 -3.41 -1.98
CA CYS A 24 -2.73 -4.16 -0.77
C CYS A 24 -3.83 -5.13 -0.35
N LYS A 25 -5.11 -4.72 -0.40
CA LYS A 25 -6.26 -5.60 -0.14
C LYS A 25 -6.33 -6.77 -1.13
N LYS A 26 -6.10 -6.53 -2.42
CA LYS A 26 -6.02 -7.58 -3.45
C LYS A 26 -4.86 -8.55 -3.21
N ALA A 27 -3.75 -8.06 -2.65
CA ALA A 27 -2.61 -8.88 -2.27
C ALA A 27 -2.82 -9.65 -0.93
N GLY A 28 -3.95 -9.47 -0.24
CA GLY A 28 -4.28 -10.15 1.02
C GLY A 28 -3.88 -9.40 2.29
N HIS A 29 -3.53 -8.11 2.19
CA HIS A 29 -3.25 -7.23 3.33
C HIS A 29 -4.54 -6.51 3.80
N ASN A 30 -4.54 -5.88 4.98
CA ASN A 30 -5.73 -5.13 5.45
C ASN A 30 -6.00 -3.87 4.61
N GLY A 31 -4.91 -3.28 4.14
CA GLY A 31 -4.90 -1.99 3.48
C GLY A 31 -3.48 -1.55 3.20
N GLY A 32 -3.35 -0.32 2.73
CA GLY A 32 -2.09 0.26 2.33
C GLY A 32 -2.09 1.76 2.55
N THR A 33 -0.92 2.30 2.85
CA THR A 33 -0.69 3.73 3.07
C THR A 33 0.56 4.18 2.34
N CYS A 34 0.65 5.46 1.99
CA CYS A 34 1.84 6.02 1.38
C CYS A 34 2.84 6.45 2.45
N MET A 35 4.06 5.95 2.34
CA MET A 35 5.20 6.35 3.16
C MET A 35 6.44 6.47 2.29
N PHE A 36 7.12 7.60 2.38
CA PHE A 36 8.32 7.93 1.60
C PHE A 36 8.13 7.71 0.09
N PHE A 37 7.00 8.17 -0.46
CA PHE A 37 6.64 8.01 -1.88
C PHE A 37 6.41 6.56 -2.33
N LYS A 38 6.27 5.63 -1.39
CA LYS A 38 6.00 4.21 -1.66
C LYS A 38 4.70 3.79 -0.99
N CYS A 39 3.97 2.89 -1.65
CA CYS A 39 2.85 2.21 -1.04
C CYS A 39 3.36 1.14 -0.07
N MET A 40 3.07 1.29 1.21
CA MET A 40 3.34 0.30 2.24
C MET A 40 2.03 -0.41 2.62
N CYS A 41 1.98 -1.72 2.39
CA CYS A 41 0.85 -2.55 2.79
C CYS A 41 0.93 -2.92 4.28
N VAL A 42 -0.15 -2.69 5.02
CA VAL A 42 -0.25 -3.10 6.42
C VAL A 42 -0.81 -4.52 6.50
N ASN A 43 0.04 -5.46 6.94
CA ASN A 43 -0.43 -6.80 7.30
C ASN A 43 -1.22 -6.71 8.61
N SER A 44 -2.45 -7.22 8.63
CA SER A 44 -3.28 -7.37 9.84
C SER A 44 -2.74 -8.37 10.88
N LYS A 45 -1.42 -8.58 10.98
CA LYS A 45 -0.82 -9.20 12.17
C LYS A 45 -0.29 -8.15 13.14
N MET A 46 -1.06 -7.08 13.34
CA MET A 46 -0.93 -6.26 14.54
C MET A 46 -1.98 -6.79 15.52
N ASN A 47 -1.54 -7.71 16.38
CA ASN A 47 -2.14 -7.87 17.69
C ASN A 47 -1.71 -6.68 18.55
#